data_AF-A0A6J6QSF8-F1
#
_entry.id   AF-A0A6J6QSF8-F1
#
_cell.length_a   1.000
_cell.length_b   1.000
_cell.length_c   1.000
_cell.angle_alpha   90.00
_cell.angle_beta   90.00
_cell.angle_gamma   90.00
#
_symmetry.space_group_name_H-M   'P 1'
#
loop_
_entity.id
_entity.type
_entity.pdbx_description
1 polymer ?
#
loop_
_entity_poly.entity_id
_entity_poly.type
_entity_poly.pdbx_seq_one_letter_code
_entity_poly.pdbx_strand_id
1 'polypeptide(L)' 'MLILDDVFAELDVSRRQRLAEQVSAATQVLITAAVDMDIPESLQGVKFSVDSGSVTLQENS' A
#
# COMPACT_ATOMS: atom_id res chain seq x y z
N MET A 1 9.82 8.54 -7.67
CA MET A 1 8.71 7.59 -7.77
C MET A 1 9.18 6.26 -7.20
N LEU A 2 8.44 5.71 -6.25
CA LEU A 2 8.71 4.40 -5.65
C LEU A 2 7.57 3.45 -6.03
N ILE A 3 7.90 2.20 -6.33
CA ILE A 3 6.92 1.13 -6.58
C ILE A 3 7.27 -0.02 -5.64
N LEU A 4 6.28 -0.49 -4.90
CA LEU A 4 6.42 -1.60 -3.96
C LEU A 4 5.44 -2.70 -4.37
N ASP A 5 5.97 -3.90 -4.56
CA ASP A 5 5.18 -5.06 -4.95
C ASP A 5 5.01 -6.02 -3.78
N ASP A 6 3.83 -6.03 -3.17
CA ASP A 6 3.40 -6.90 -2.06
C ASP A 6 4.36 -6.99 -0.84
N VAL A 7 5.29 -6.04 -0.73
CA VAL A 7 6.39 -6.08 0.26
C VAL A 7 5.90 -6.05 1.70
N PHE A 8 4.73 -5.47 1.97
CA PHE A 8 4.22 -5.35 3.34
C PHE A 8 3.78 -6.71 3.91
N ALA A 9 3.29 -7.61 3.06
CA ALA A 9 2.91 -8.96 3.47
C ALA A 9 4.08 -9.74 4.07
N GLU A 10 5.30 -9.50 3.57
CA GLU A 10 6.53 -10.17 3.99
C GLU A 10 7.12 -9.64 5.31
N LEU A 11 6.61 -8.52 5.81
CA LEU A 11 7.20 -7.80 6.95
C LEU A 11 6.41 -8.03 8.24
N ASP A 12 7.16 -8.15 9.34
CA ASP A 12 6.58 -8.03 10.67
C ASP A 12 6.10 -6.59 10.95
N VAL A 13 5.28 -6.42 11.99
CA VAL A 13 4.65 -5.14 12.36
C VAL A 13 5.68 -4.01 12.53
N SER A 14 6.83 -4.27 13.14
CA SER A 14 7.85 -3.25 13.37
C SER A 14 8.51 -2.80 12.05
N ARG A 15 8.79 -3.76 11.16
CA ARG A 15 9.35 -3.48 9.83
C ARG A 15 8.35 -2.77 8.94
N ARG A 16 7.07 -3.13 8.97
CA ARG A 16 5.99 -2.43 8.23
C ARG A 16 5.94 -0.95 8.60
N GLN A 17 6.00 -0.65 9.90
CA GLN A 17 5.97 0.73 10.39
C GLN A 17 7.17 1.55 9.91
N ARG A 18 8.39 0.98 10.00
CA ARG A 18 9.61 1.65 9.51
C ARG A 18 9.59 1.90 8.01
N LEU A 19 9.11 0.93 7.23
CA LEU A 19 8.97 1.10 5.79
C LEU A 19 7.94 2.19 5.47
N ALA A 20 6.80 2.21 6.15
CA ALA A 20 5.78 3.25 5.96
C ALA A 20 6.33 4.66 6.21
N GLU A 21 7.15 4.84 7.26
CA GLU A 21 7.81 6.12 7.55
C GLU A 21 8.74 6.57 6.42
N GLN A 22 9.55 5.65 5.88
CA GLN A 22 10.44 5.95 4.75
C GLN A 22 9.68 6.28 3.47
N VAL A 23 8.62 5.52 3.20
CA VAL A 23 7.78 5.66 2.01
C VAL A 23 6.99 6.97 2.04
N SER A 24 6.60 7.44 3.22
CA SER A 24 5.87 8.70 3.41
C SER A 24 6.68 9.95 3.00
N ALA A 25 8.02 9.85 2.97
CA ALA A 25 8.88 10.93 2.50
C ALA A 25 9.02 11.00 0.97
N ALA A 26 8.56 9.97 0.25
CA ALA A 26 8.65 9.93 -1.20
C ALA A 26 7.53 10.75 -1.86
N THR A 27 7.86 11.48 -2.92
CA THR A 27 6.89 12.34 -3.64
C THR A 27 5.75 11.56 -4.29
N GLN A 28 6.01 10.33 -4.74
CA GLN A 28 5.00 9.48 -5.38
C GLN A 28 5.34 8.02 -5.12
N VAL A 29 4.33 7.28 -4.67
CA VAL A 29 4.43 5.87 -4.29
C VAL A 29 3.27 5.10 -4.91
N LEU A 30 3.57 3.97 -5.54
CA LEU A 30 2.59 2.96 -5.92
C LEU A 30 2.85 1.70 -5.09
N ILE A 31 1.80 1.14 -4.50
CA ILE A 31 1.87 -0.07 -3.69
C ILE A 31 0.86 -1.05 -4.25
N THR A 32 1.26 -2.31 -4.45
CA THR A 32 0.34 -3.43 -4.66
C THR A 32 0.27 -4.22 -3.37
N ALA A 33 -0.92 -4.73 -3.05
CA ALA A 33 -1.12 -5.64 -1.93
C ALA A 33 -2.25 -6.60 -2.30
N ALA A 34 -2.10 -7.86 -1.91
CA ALA A 34 -3.17 -8.85 -2.07
C ALA A 34 -4.31 -8.65 -1.05
N VAL A 35 -4.02 -8.08 0.13
CA VAL A 35 -5.00 -7.83 1.19
C VAL A 35 -4.82 -6.44 1.82
N ASP A 36 -5.94 -5.78 2.11
CA ASP A 36 -5.94 -4.42 2.67
C ASP A 36 -5.21 -4.31 4.02
N MET A 37 -5.27 -5.37 4.83
CA MET A 37 -4.68 -5.40 6.17
C MET A 37 -3.14 -5.42 6.18
N ASP A 38 -2.51 -5.65 5.03
CA ASP A 38 -1.05 -5.57 4.94
C ASP A 38 -0.57 -4.13 4.86
N ILE A 39 -1.40 -3.20 4.41
CA ILE A 39 -1.05 -1.79 4.33
C ILE A 39 -1.26 -1.12 5.70
N PRO A 40 -0.23 -0.49 6.29
CA PRO A 40 -0.37 0.26 7.53
C PRO A 40 -1.39 1.40 7.41
N GLU A 41 -2.21 1.61 8.44
CA GLU A 41 -3.20 2.69 8.49
C GLU A 41 -2.57 4.09 8.37
N SER A 42 -1.27 4.22 8.66
CA SER A 42 -0.51 5.46 8.47
C SER A 42 -0.35 5.84 7.00
N LEU A 43 -0.46 4.87 6.08
CA LEU A 43 -0.42 5.11 4.63
C LEU A 43 -1.84 5.27 4.11
N GLN A 44 -2.25 6.53 3.95
CA GLN A 44 -3.52 6.90 3.34
C GLN A 44 -3.29 7.36 1.90
N GLY A 45 -4.23 7.02 1.02
CA GLY A 45 -4.11 7.34 -0.39
C GLY A 45 -5.32 6.88 -1.20
N VAL A 46 -5.20 7.05 -2.51
CA VAL A 46 -6.17 6.55 -3.48
C VAL A 46 -5.97 5.04 -3.59
N LYS A 47 -7.03 4.27 -3.30
CA LYS A 47 -7.01 2.81 -3.39
C LYS A 47 -7.75 2.36 -4.64
N PHE A 48 -7.18 1.36 -5.32
CA PHE A 48 -7.79 0.73 -6.48
C PHE A 48 -7.94 -0.76 -6.18
N SER A 49 -9.15 -1.27 -6.37
CA SER A 49 -9.40 -2.70 -6.36
C SER A 49 -9.18 -3.25 -7.77
N VAL A 50 -8.39 -4.31 -7.87
CA VAL A 50 -8.12 -5.02 -9.12
C VAL A 50 -8.70 -6.42 -9.00
N ASP A 51 -9.71 -6.72 -9.82
CA ASP A 51 -10.32 -8.04 -9.89
C ASP A 51 -10.65 -8.40 -11.33
N SER A 52 -10.40 -9.66 -11.72
CA SER A 52 -10.78 -10.19 -13.03
C SER A 52 -10.37 -9.31 -14.24
N GLY A 53 -9.21 -8.67 -14.17
CA GLY A 53 -8.70 -7.76 -15.21
C GLY A 53 -9.36 -6.38 -15.25
N SER A 54 -10.21 -6.06 -14.28
CA SER A 54 -10.87 -4.76 -14.11
C SER A 54 -10.26 -4.00 -12.93
N VAL A 55 -10.21 -2.67 -13.06
CA VAL A 55 -9.71 -1.76 -12.01
C VAL A 55 -10.83 -0.81 -11.61
N THR A 56 -11.16 -0.79 -10.32
CA THR A 56 -12.21 0.08 -9.76
C THR A 56 -11.62 0.95 -8.65
N LEU A 57 -11.94 2.23 -8.63
CA LEU A 57 -11.59 3.12 -7.53
C LEU A 57 -12.35 2.68 -6.26
N GLN A 58 -11.64 2.45 -5.17
CA GLN A 58 -12.25 2.18 -3.88
C GLN A 58 -12.50 3.53 -3.19
N GLU A 59 -13.76 3.91 -3.05
CA GLU A 59 -14.13 5.12 -2.32
C GLU A 59 -13.93 4.88 -0.82
N ASN A 60 -13.00 5.61 -0.21
CA ASN A 60 -12.75 5.55 1.23
C ASN A 60 -13.97 6.17 1.95
N SER A 61 -14.86 5.35 2.51
CA SER A 61 -15.97 5.77 3.40
C SER A 61 -15.51 6.02 4.83
#